data_AF-A0AAN2C8G8-F1
#
_entry.id   AF-A0AAN2C8G8-F1
#
_cell.length_a   1.000
_cell.length_b   1.000
_cell.length_c   1.000
_cell.angle_alpha   90.00
_cell.angle_beta   90.00
_cell.angle_gamma   90.00
#
_symmetry.space_group_name_H-M   'P 1'
#
loop_
_entity.id
_entity.type
_entity.pdbx_description
1 polymer ?
#
loop_
_entity_poly.entity_id
_entity_poly.type
_entity_poly.pdbx_seq_one_letter_code
_entity_poly.pdbx_strand_id
1 'polypeptide(L)'
;MRAQRKRLLPQEVGLGPERGRRGEGLRRTEVAALAYVSVTLYTWLEQGRDFPVSAVALNAVANALRLDESGRAYLMTLRARDPQPPPKVQDVGPALRALIERHTLGPAYVMTRRWDIIMWNALLTEVFGVLDVAPWGAYNALWWVFAAERARTLYPGWLEMARRIVAQFRLDAMQHAGHDDFDELVERLRERSPEFAALWQRDDAVQLRSEGHIEVVDNAGERRRYATLTLVPQNSESLRAVFFFPVPEGA
;
A
#
# COMPACT_ATOMS: atom_id res chain seq x y z
N MET A 1 -24.86 -4.19 -5.49
CA MET A 1 -24.20 -5.10 -4.51
C MET A 1 -25.10 -5.57 -3.38
N ARG A 2 -25.56 -4.68 -2.49
CA ARG A 2 -26.39 -5.04 -1.32
C ARG A 2 -27.63 -5.87 -1.68
N ALA A 3 -28.32 -5.50 -2.76
CA ALA A 3 -29.46 -6.23 -3.27
C ALA A 3 -29.09 -7.66 -3.71
N GLN A 4 -28.00 -7.81 -4.47
CA GLN A 4 -27.55 -9.12 -4.93
C GLN A 4 -27.09 -10.03 -3.79
N ARG A 5 -26.40 -9.49 -2.78
CA ARG A 5 -26.02 -10.24 -1.58
C ARG A 5 -27.25 -10.80 -0.85
N LYS A 6 -28.29 -9.99 -0.69
CA LYS A 6 -29.54 -10.41 -0.05
C LYS A 6 -30.31 -11.44 -0.87
N ARG A 7 -30.13 -11.44 -2.19
CA ARG A 7 -30.82 -12.35 -3.12
C ARG A 7 -30.18 -13.74 -3.20
N LEU A 8 -28.85 -13.81 -3.20
CA LEU A 8 -28.14 -15.08 -3.34
C LEU A 8 -28.26 -15.95 -2.08
N LEU A 9 -28.68 -17.19 -2.25
CA LEU A 9 -28.71 -18.18 -1.19
C LEU A 9 -27.32 -18.80 -0.98
N PRO A 10 -26.95 -19.15 0.26
CA PRO A 10 -25.68 -19.83 0.54
C PRO A 10 -25.42 -21.06 -0.33
N GLN A 11 -26.47 -21.85 -0.57
CA GLN A 11 -26.39 -23.07 -1.39
C GLN A 11 -26.03 -22.79 -2.85
N GLU A 12 -26.48 -21.66 -3.40
CA GLU A 12 -26.18 -21.28 -4.79
C GLU A 12 -24.71 -20.96 -4.98
N VAL A 13 -23.99 -20.61 -3.92
CA VAL A 13 -22.55 -20.29 -3.94
C VAL A 13 -21.70 -21.37 -3.26
N GLY A 14 -22.24 -22.58 -3.08
CA GLY A 14 -21.51 -23.75 -2.57
C GLY A 14 -21.31 -23.76 -1.05
N LEU A 15 -22.01 -22.90 -0.31
CA LEU A 15 -22.03 -22.95 1.16
C LEU A 15 -23.09 -23.95 1.65
N GLY A 16 -22.69 -24.83 2.56
CA GLY A 16 -23.57 -25.84 3.13
C GLY A 16 -24.68 -25.25 4.02
N PRO A 17 -25.75 -26.01 4.29
CA PRO A 17 -26.82 -25.58 5.19
C PRO A 17 -26.30 -25.45 6.63
N GLU A 18 -26.45 -24.26 7.21
CA GLU A 18 -26.07 -23.97 8.60
C GLU A 18 -27.31 -24.05 9.51
N ARG A 19 -27.34 -24.99 10.46
CA ARG A 19 -28.46 -25.14 11.42
C ARG A 19 -28.56 -23.89 12.31
N GLY A 20 -29.74 -23.28 12.38
CA GLY A 20 -29.99 -22.09 13.21
C GLY A 20 -29.67 -20.75 12.55
N ARG A 21 -29.37 -20.72 11.25
CA ARG A 21 -29.15 -19.49 10.48
C ARG A 21 -30.37 -18.56 10.57
N ARG A 22 -30.18 -17.34 11.07
CA ARG A 22 -31.15 -16.25 11.00
C ARG A 22 -30.81 -15.31 9.83
N GLY A 23 -31.79 -15.06 8.96
CA GLY A 23 -31.71 -14.11 7.85
C GLY A 23 -31.59 -14.74 6.46
N GLU A 24 -32.22 -14.10 5.47
CA GLU A 24 -32.17 -14.46 4.05
C GLU A 24 -30.93 -13.88 3.36
N GLY A 25 -30.37 -14.63 2.40
CA GLY A 25 -29.21 -14.22 1.61
C GLY A 25 -27.85 -14.49 2.25
N LEU A 26 -26.77 -13.97 1.64
CA LEU A 26 -25.40 -14.08 2.15
C LEU A 26 -25.09 -13.02 3.22
N ARG A 27 -24.27 -13.37 4.22
CA ARG A 27 -23.65 -12.43 5.17
C ARG A 27 -22.46 -11.72 4.51
N ARG A 28 -22.08 -10.56 5.04
CA ARG A 28 -20.89 -9.83 4.56
C ARG A 28 -19.60 -10.65 4.70
N THR A 29 -19.48 -11.39 5.81
CA THR A 29 -18.37 -12.29 6.10
C THR A 29 -18.27 -13.43 5.07
N GLU A 30 -19.40 -13.96 4.63
CA GLU A 30 -19.46 -15.05 3.64
C GLU A 30 -19.06 -14.58 2.25
N VAL A 31 -19.55 -13.41 1.82
CA VAL A 31 -19.11 -12.82 0.54
C VAL A 31 -17.62 -12.49 0.57
N ALA A 32 -17.13 -11.94 1.69
CA ALA A 32 -15.72 -11.64 1.87
C ALA A 32 -14.85 -12.89 1.78
N ALA A 33 -15.27 -13.98 2.44
CA ALA A 33 -14.59 -15.28 2.36
C ALA A 33 -14.60 -15.86 0.93
N LEU A 34 -15.75 -15.86 0.25
CA LEU A 34 -15.88 -16.34 -1.14
C LEU A 34 -15.05 -15.54 -2.13
N ALA A 35 -14.85 -14.25 -1.88
CA ALA A 35 -14.05 -13.35 -2.70
C ALA A 35 -12.58 -13.28 -2.25
N TYR A 36 -12.19 -13.99 -1.19
CA TYR A 36 -10.85 -13.92 -0.59
C TYR A 36 -10.40 -12.49 -0.26
N VAL A 37 -11.32 -11.68 0.28
CA VAL A 37 -11.06 -10.30 0.71
C VAL A 37 -11.41 -10.11 2.19
N SER A 38 -10.95 -9.02 2.80
CA SER A 38 -11.34 -8.68 4.17
C SER A 38 -12.82 -8.28 4.24
N VAL A 39 -13.44 -8.56 5.40
CA VAL A 39 -14.83 -8.16 5.69
C VAL A 39 -14.99 -6.64 5.65
N THR A 40 -13.96 -5.92 6.09
CA THR A 40 -13.88 -4.45 6.08
C THR A 40 -13.92 -3.92 4.65
N LEU A 41 -13.09 -4.47 3.74
CA LEU A 41 -13.07 -4.09 2.33
C LEU A 41 -14.44 -4.28 1.69
N TYR A 42 -15.04 -5.47 1.87
CA TYR A 42 -16.38 -5.73 1.33
C TYR A 42 -17.45 -4.80 1.91
N THR A 43 -17.33 -4.44 3.19
CA THR A 43 -18.25 -3.51 3.83
C THR A 43 -18.15 -2.11 3.24
N TRP A 44 -16.94 -1.63 2.96
CA TRP A 44 -16.73 -0.35 2.28
C TRP A 44 -17.24 -0.36 0.85
N LEU A 45 -17.03 -1.45 0.09
CA LEU A 45 -17.62 -1.64 -1.25
C LEU A 45 -19.15 -1.54 -1.20
N GLU A 46 -19.78 -2.27 -0.26
CA GLU A 46 -21.24 -2.28 -0.16
C GLU A 46 -21.81 -0.92 0.26
N GLN A 47 -21.07 -0.14 1.04
CA GLN A 47 -21.44 1.20 1.49
C GLN A 47 -21.18 2.29 0.44
N GLY A 48 -20.52 1.97 -0.68
CA GLY A 48 -20.15 2.95 -1.70
C GLY A 48 -19.18 4.00 -1.18
N ARG A 49 -18.36 3.65 -0.17
CA ARG A 49 -17.29 4.54 0.28
C ARG A 49 -16.26 4.69 -0.82
N ASP A 50 -15.65 5.87 -0.90
CA ASP A 50 -14.54 6.11 -1.81
C ASP A 50 -13.28 5.52 -1.18
N PHE A 51 -12.77 4.44 -1.77
CA PHE A 51 -11.50 3.84 -1.37
C PHE A 51 -10.92 3.05 -2.55
N PRO A 52 -9.59 3.01 -2.65
CA PRO A 52 -8.93 2.36 -3.76
C PRO A 52 -9.02 0.82 -3.60
N VAL A 53 -9.48 0.11 -4.65
CA VAL A 53 -9.70 -1.34 -4.65
C VAL A 53 -9.18 -1.95 -5.96
N SER A 54 -8.50 -3.10 -5.89
CA SER A 54 -7.89 -3.70 -7.08
C SER A 54 -8.94 -4.28 -8.03
N ALA A 55 -8.65 -4.29 -9.33
CA ALA A 55 -9.50 -4.94 -10.33
C ALA A 55 -9.68 -6.44 -10.05
N VAL A 56 -8.66 -7.08 -9.47
CA VAL A 56 -8.72 -8.48 -9.03
C VAL A 56 -9.72 -8.64 -7.89
N ALA A 57 -9.68 -7.79 -6.86
CA ALA A 57 -10.63 -7.82 -5.75
C ALA A 57 -12.06 -7.48 -6.21
N LEU A 58 -12.23 -6.50 -7.09
CA LEU A 58 -13.53 -6.17 -7.69
C LEU A 58 -14.10 -7.34 -8.50
N ASN A 59 -13.27 -8.01 -9.30
CA ASN A 59 -13.67 -9.19 -10.07
C ASN A 59 -14.00 -10.37 -9.16
N ALA A 60 -13.21 -10.60 -8.11
CA ALA A 60 -13.48 -11.66 -7.12
C ALA A 60 -14.81 -11.43 -6.41
N VAL A 61 -15.09 -10.19 -5.99
CA VAL A 61 -16.37 -9.81 -5.38
C VAL A 61 -17.52 -9.91 -6.38
N ALA A 62 -17.30 -9.52 -7.64
CA ALA A 62 -18.30 -9.67 -8.70
C ALA A 62 -18.64 -11.13 -8.96
N ASN A 63 -17.64 -12.02 -8.95
CA ASN A 63 -17.82 -13.46 -9.09
C ASN A 63 -18.54 -14.06 -7.88
N ALA A 64 -18.12 -13.71 -6.66
CA ALA A 64 -18.76 -14.17 -5.43
C ALA A 64 -20.24 -13.75 -5.35
N LEU A 65 -20.58 -12.56 -5.85
CA LEU A 65 -21.94 -12.06 -5.93
C LEU A 65 -22.67 -12.44 -7.22
N ARG A 66 -22.04 -13.21 -8.12
CA ARG A 66 -22.60 -13.56 -9.45
C ARG A 66 -23.25 -12.35 -10.13
N LEU A 67 -22.52 -11.24 -10.20
CA LEU A 67 -22.98 -10.04 -10.87
C LEU A 67 -23.01 -10.27 -12.38
N ASP A 68 -24.07 -9.77 -13.00
CA ASP A 68 -24.21 -9.70 -14.45
C ASP A 68 -23.27 -8.63 -15.04
N GLU A 69 -23.21 -8.57 -16.37
CA GLU A 69 -22.31 -7.66 -17.09
C GLU A 69 -22.52 -6.19 -16.70
N SER A 70 -23.78 -5.78 -16.46
CA SER A 70 -24.12 -4.43 -15.99
C SER A 70 -23.59 -4.16 -14.58
N GLY A 71 -23.73 -5.11 -13.65
CA GLY A 71 -23.19 -5.01 -12.30
C GLY A 71 -21.65 -5.03 -12.26
N ARG A 72 -21.02 -5.76 -13.18
CA ARG A 72 -19.56 -5.76 -13.37
C ARG A 72 -19.08 -4.43 -13.93
N ALA A 73 -19.74 -3.89 -14.95
CA ALA A 73 -19.41 -2.59 -15.53
C ALA A 73 -19.52 -1.48 -14.47
N TYR A 74 -20.59 -1.48 -13.67
CA TYR A 74 -20.75 -0.53 -12.56
C TYR A 74 -19.65 -0.66 -11.48
N LEU A 75 -19.18 -1.87 -11.19
CA LEU A 75 -18.04 -2.03 -10.29
C LEU A 75 -16.75 -1.47 -10.88
N MET A 76 -16.56 -1.60 -12.19
CA MET A 76 -15.40 -1.08 -12.88
C MET A 76 -15.46 0.45 -13.05
N THR A 77 -16.63 1.08 -13.04
CA THR A 77 -16.72 2.55 -12.98
C THR A 77 -16.35 3.10 -11.61
N LEU A 78 -16.48 2.32 -10.52
CA LEU A 78 -15.90 2.69 -9.22
C LEU A 78 -14.36 2.74 -9.25
N ARG A 79 -13.72 2.04 -10.20
CA ARG A 79 -12.28 2.15 -10.48
C ARG A 79 -11.92 3.46 -11.19
N ALA A 80 -12.84 4.05 -11.95
CA ALA A 80 -12.58 5.21 -12.81
C ALA A 80 -12.44 6.55 -12.05
N ARG A 81 -12.40 6.51 -10.70
CA ARG A 81 -11.97 7.63 -9.85
C ARG A 81 -10.46 7.57 -9.47
N ASP A 82 -9.73 6.65 -10.11
CA ASP A 82 -8.26 6.47 -10.20
C ASP A 82 -7.51 5.99 -8.94
N PRO A 83 -6.49 5.11 -9.09
CA PRO A 83 -5.22 5.41 -9.77
C PRO A 83 -4.95 4.58 -11.04
N GLN A 84 -4.14 5.19 -11.94
CA GLN A 84 -3.40 4.66 -13.09
C GLN A 84 -3.24 3.12 -13.13
N PRO A 85 -3.22 2.50 -14.32
CA PRO A 85 -2.76 1.11 -14.45
C PRO A 85 -1.41 0.97 -13.74
N PRO A 86 -1.16 -0.14 -13.01
CA PRO A 86 0.11 -0.32 -12.33
C PRO A 86 1.23 -0.10 -13.33
N PRO A 87 2.30 0.64 -12.98
CA PRO A 87 3.48 0.70 -13.84
C PRO A 87 3.84 -0.75 -14.20
N LYS A 88 4.10 -1.02 -15.50
CA LYS A 88 4.52 -2.35 -15.96
C LYS A 88 5.45 -2.93 -14.91
N VAL A 89 5.05 -4.03 -14.25
CA VAL A 89 5.79 -4.61 -13.12
C VAL A 89 7.24 -4.70 -13.57
N GLN A 90 8.09 -3.82 -13.03
CA GLN A 90 9.51 -3.88 -13.33
C GLN A 90 9.98 -5.21 -12.79
N ASP A 91 10.57 -6.03 -13.65
CA ASP A 91 11.04 -7.33 -13.23
C ASP A 91 12.19 -7.13 -12.23
N VAL A 92 11.92 -7.47 -10.97
CA VAL A 92 12.87 -7.40 -9.85
C VAL A 92 14.06 -8.34 -10.08
N GLY A 93 13.92 -9.32 -10.98
CA GLY A 93 14.92 -10.33 -11.25
C GLY A 93 15.00 -11.38 -10.13
N PRO A 94 15.44 -12.61 -10.44
CA PRO A 94 15.36 -13.74 -9.52
C PRO A 94 16.27 -13.60 -8.29
N ALA A 95 17.46 -13.00 -8.43
CA ALA A 95 18.42 -12.88 -7.33
C ALA A 95 17.94 -11.89 -6.26
N LEU A 96 17.48 -10.71 -6.67
CA LEU A 96 16.96 -9.70 -5.74
C LEU A 96 15.65 -10.16 -5.09
N ARG A 97 14.78 -10.82 -5.86
CA ARG A 97 13.59 -11.49 -5.31
C ARG A 97 13.94 -12.47 -4.19
N ALA A 98 14.87 -13.38 -4.46
CA ALA A 98 15.32 -14.37 -3.48
C ALA A 98 15.95 -13.71 -2.24
N LEU A 99 16.70 -12.61 -2.43
CA LEU A 99 17.27 -11.85 -1.32
C LEU A 99 16.18 -11.26 -0.42
N ILE A 100 15.15 -10.62 -0.98
CA ILE A 100 14.06 -10.01 -0.21
C ILE A 100 13.24 -11.09 0.51
N GLU A 101 12.84 -12.15 -0.19
CA GLU A 101 12.01 -13.23 0.38
C GLU A 101 12.71 -13.98 1.51
N ARG A 102 14.03 -14.15 1.42
CA ARG A 102 14.83 -14.90 2.40
C ARG A 102 15.43 -14.02 3.49
N HIS A 103 15.27 -12.69 3.39
CA HIS A 103 15.79 -11.77 4.40
C HIS A 103 14.89 -11.80 5.64
N THR A 104 15.44 -12.32 6.75
CA THR A 104 14.74 -12.48 8.03
C THR A 104 15.29 -11.59 9.14
N LEU A 105 16.35 -10.82 8.90
CA LEU A 105 16.98 -9.96 9.91
C LEU A 105 16.15 -8.72 10.23
N GLY A 106 15.24 -8.32 9.34
CA GLY A 106 14.29 -7.25 9.59
C GLY A 106 13.44 -6.95 8.35
N PRO A 107 12.65 -5.86 8.39
CA PRO A 107 11.87 -5.42 7.25
C PRO A 107 12.73 -5.15 6.01
N ALA A 108 12.21 -5.48 4.83
CA ALA A 108 12.85 -5.17 3.56
C ALA A 108 11.85 -4.98 2.42
N TYR A 109 12.17 -4.10 1.48
CA TYR A 109 11.36 -3.87 0.29
C TYR A 109 12.15 -3.38 -0.92
N VAL A 110 11.55 -3.50 -2.10
CA VAL A 110 12.04 -2.98 -3.38
C VAL A 110 11.08 -1.91 -3.86
N MET A 111 11.62 -0.80 -4.32
CA MET A 111 10.85 0.27 -4.92
C MET A 111 11.43 0.76 -6.25
N THR A 112 10.57 1.37 -7.06
CA THR A 112 10.92 2.06 -8.31
C THR A 112 11.56 3.43 -8.02
N ARG A 113 12.02 4.11 -9.08
CA ARG A 113 12.49 5.51 -9.01
C ARG A 113 11.42 6.49 -8.54
N ARG A 114 10.14 6.23 -8.82
CA ARG A 114 8.99 7.03 -8.33
C ARG A 114 8.67 6.71 -6.87
N TRP A 115 9.43 5.80 -6.25
CA TRP A 115 9.24 5.26 -4.90
C TRP A 115 7.99 4.39 -4.76
N ASP A 116 7.55 3.77 -5.86
CA ASP A 116 6.51 2.75 -5.81
C ASP A 116 7.12 1.45 -5.29
N ILE A 117 6.63 0.97 -4.16
CA ILE A 117 7.01 -0.31 -3.57
C ILE A 117 6.38 -1.43 -4.41
N ILE A 118 7.24 -2.26 -5.00
CA ILE A 118 6.84 -3.33 -5.93
C ILE A 118 7.08 -4.73 -5.36
N MET A 119 7.83 -4.85 -4.27
CA MET A 119 8.08 -6.12 -3.57
C MET A 119 8.49 -5.86 -2.12
N TRP A 120 8.15 -6.74 -1.18
CA TRP A 120 8.55 -6.65 0.22
C TRP A 120 8.53 -8.01 0.90
N ASN A 121 9.19 -8.12 2.07
CA ASN A 121 9.13 -9.30 2.92
C ASN A 121 8.01 -9.22 3.97
N ALA A 122 7.68 -10.34 4.61
CA ALA A 122 6.59 -10.42 5.59
C ALA A 122 6.79 -9.45 6.79
N LEU A 123 8.03 -9.23 7.20
CA LEU A 123 8.40 -8.36 8.33
C LEU A 123 8.05 -6.89 8.08
N LEU A 124 8.01 -6.45 6.81
CA LEU A 124 7.56 -5.08 6.49
C LEU A 124 6.12 -4.84 6.95
N THR A 125 5.23 -5.80 6.67
CA THR A 125 3.82 -5.71 7.08
C THR A 125 3.69 -5.78 8.60
N GLU A 126 4.46 -6.65 9.24
CA GLU A 126 4.45 -6.84 10.69
C GLU A 126 4.87 -5.57 11.44
N VAL A 127 5.95 -4.93 11.00
CA VAL A 127 6.53 -3.76 11.70
C VAL A 127 5.82 -2.47 11.33
N PHE A 128 5.60 -2.22 10.05
CA PHE A 128 5.10 -0.93 9.57
C PHE A 128 3.59 -0.93 9.30
N GLY A 129 2.94 -2.10 9.27
CA GLY A 129 1.52 -2.19 8.89
C GLY A 129 1.26 -1.74 7.46
N VAL A 130 2.26 -1.82 6.58
CA VAL A 130 2.31 -1.16 5.25
C VAL A 130 1.17 -1.57 4.29
N LEU A 131 0.34 -2.55 4.63
CA LEU A 131 -0.65 -3.11 3.70
C LEU A 131 -2.11 -2.96 4.11
N ASP A 132 -2.42 -2.27 5.22
CA ASP A 132 -3.83 -2.07 5.62
C ASP A 132 -4.53 -0.89 4.91
N VAL A 133 -3.83 -0.17 4.02
CA VAL A 133 -4.27 1.17 3.57
C VAL A 133 -4.23 1.47 2.06
N ALA A 134 -3.74 0.60 1.18
CA ALA A 134 -3.74 0.88 -0.26
C ALA A 134 -3.85 -0.39 -1.12
N PRO A 135 -4.53 -0.39 -2.27
CA PRO A 135 -4.56 -1.54 -3.16
C PRO A 135 -3.23 -1.72 -3.89
N TRP A 136 -3.05 -2.94 -4.38
CA TRP A 136 -1.92 -3.34 -5.22
C TRP A 136 -1.72 -2.38 -6.39
N GLY A 137 -0.53 -1.76 -6.45
CA GLY A 137 -0.18 -0.72 -7.42
C GLY A 137 -0.19 0.71 -6.85
N ALA A 138 -0.63 0.92 -5.61
CA ALA A 138 -0.68 2.23 -4.93
C ALA A 138 0.24 2.31 -3.70
N TYR A 139 1.21 1.41 -3.57
CA TYR A 139 2.18 1.43 -2.45
C TYR A 139 3.33 2.38 -2.75
N ASN A 140 3.03 3.66 -2.94
CA ASN A 140 4.07 4.66 -3.02
C ASN A 140 4.53 5.03 -1.61
N ALA A 141 5.84 5.01 -1.35
CA ALA A 141 6.37 5.26 -0.02
C ALA A 141 6.03 6.68 0.50
N LEU A 142 6.04 7.70 -0.36
CA LEU A 142 5.59 9.05 0.01
C LEU A 142 4.10 9.06 0.30
N TRP A 143 3.30 8.43 -0.57
CA TRP A 143 1.86 8.34 -0.36
C TRP A 143 1.52 7.71 0.99
N TRP A 144 2.20 6.63 1.35
CA TRP A 144 1.99 6.01 2.66
C TRP A 144 2.36 6.96 3.81
N VAL A 145 3.50 7.68 3.73
CA VAL A 145 3.90 8.61 4.81
C VAL A 145 2.92 9.77 5.00
N PHE A 146 2.34 10.30 3.93
CA PHE A 146 1.50 11.51 3.98
C PHE A 146 -0.01 11.25 3.97
N ALA A 147 -0.47 10.11 3.44
CA ALA A 147 -1.89 9.80 3.31
C ALA A 147 -2.39 8.76 4.32
N ALA A 148 -1.53 7.94 4.90
CA ALA A 148 -1.93 6.94 5.89
C ALA A 148 -1.89 7.50 7.32
N GLU A 149 -3.00 7.40 8.05
CA GLU A 149 -3.05 7.79 9.47
C GLU A 149 -2.05 7.02 10.32
N ARG A 150 -1.82 5.73 10.00
CA ARG A 150 -0.86 4.88 10.70
C ARG A 150 0.57 5.43 10.63
N ALA A 151 0.98 6.04 9.52
CA ALA A 151 2.33 6.58 9.39
C ALA A 151 2.61 7.67 10.44
N ARG A 152 1.60 8.49 10.79
CA ARG A 152 1.74 9.54 11.81
C ARG A 152 1.96 9.01 13.21
N THR A 153 1.42 7.82 13.53
CA THR A 153 1.60 7.18 14.84
C THR A 153 2.77 6.21 14.86
N LEU A 154 3.20 5.72 13.69
CA LEU A 154 4.35 4.83 13.57
C LEU A 154 5.67 5.56 13.88
N TYR A 155 5.85 6.79 13.40
CA TYR A 155 7.11 7.52 13.63
C TYR A 155 6.98 8.53 14.77
N PRO A 156 7.69 8.36 15.90
CA PRO A 156 7.70 9.34 16.98
C PRO A 156 8.11 10.76 16.53
N GLY A 157 9.00 10.85 15.54
CA GLY A 157 9.46 12.08 14.91
C GLY A 157 8.94 12.27 13.47
N TRP A 158 7.66 11.97 13.22
CA TRP A 158 7.08 11.95 11.86
C TRP A 158 7.43 13.19 11.03
N LEU A 159 7.34 14.40 11.59
CA LEU A 159 7.60 15.63 10.81
C LEU A 159 9.06 15.78 10.38
N GLU A 160 10.01 15.37 11.23
CA GLU A 160 11.44 15.41 10.90
C GLU A 160 11.78 14.37 9.83
N MET A 161 11.22 13.16 9.98
CA MET A 161 11.29 12.12 8.96
C MET A 161 10.70 12.60 7.63
N ALA A 162 9.50 13.19 7.67
CA ALA A 162 8.77 13.70 6.52
C ALA A 162 9.58 14.77 5.75
N ARG A 163 10.22 15.70 6.46
CA ARG A 163 11.13 16.69 5.85
C ARG A 163 12.27 16.02 5.09
N ARG A 164 12.93 15.05 5.71
CA ARG A 164 14.08 14.35 5.11
C ARG A 164 13.68 13.57 3.86
N ILE A 165 12.58 12.82 3.90
CA ILE A 165 12.13 12.04 2.74
C ILE A 165 11.66 12.94 1.59
N VAL A 166 11.03 14.09 1.88
CA VAL A 166 10.61 15.04 0.84
C VAL A 166 11.82 15.66 0.15
N ALA A 167 12.84 16.05 0.92
CA ALA A 167 14.10 16.55 0.35
C ALA A 167 14.77 15.50 -0.54
N GLN A 168 14.84 14.23 -0.10
CA GLN A 168 15.41 13.16 -0.91
C GLN A 168 14.60 12.89 -2.19
N PHE A 169 13.27 12.85 -2.09
CA PHE A 169 12.40 12.64 -3.24
C PHE A 169 12.50 13.77 -4.25
N ARG A 170 12.65 15.02 -3.80
CA ARG A 170 12.88 16.17 -4.69
C ARG A 170 14.16 16.00 -5.50
N LEU A 171 15.26 15.60 -4.87
CA LEU A 171 16.52 15.33 -5.57
C LEU A 171 16.37 14.22 -6.62
N ASP A 172 15.64 13.15 -6.29
CA ASP A 172 15.36 12.06 -7.22
C ASP A 172 14.49 12.51 -8.39
N ALA A 173 13.46 13.32 -8.13
CA ALA A 173 12.58 13.87 -9.14
C ALA A 173 13.31 14.84 -10.09
N MET A 174 14.20 15.70 -9.56
CA MET A 174 15.02 16.61 -10.37
C MET A 174 15.96 15.88 -11.32
N GLN A 175 16.54 14.76 -10.90
CA GLN A 175 17.40 13.93 -11.76
C GLN A 175 16.63 13.26 -12.91
N HIS A 176 15.29 13.25 -12.84
CA HIS A 176 14.40 12.64 -13.82
C HIS A 176 13.36 13.65 -14.34
N ALA A 177 13.71 14.94 -14.36
CA ALA A 177 12.84 16.02 -14.80
C ALA A 177 12.35 15.79 -16.26
N GLY A 178 11.05 15.91 -16.49
CA GLY A 178 10.41 15.70 -17.80
C GLY A 178 9.65 14.38 -17.96
N HIS A 179 9.49 13.59 -16.89
CA HIS A 179 8.60 12.43 -16.87
C HIS A 179 7.27 12.75 -16.18
N ASP A 180 6.17 12.74 -16.93
CA ASP A 180 4.80 13.06 -16.49
C ASP A 180 4.36 12.33 -15.21
N ASP A 181 4.89 11.13 -14.97
CA ASP A 181 4.55 10.30 -13.81
C ASP A 181 4.95 10.95 -12.45
N PHE A 182 6.07 11.68 -12.37
CA PHE A 182 6.47 12.33 -11.11
C PHE A 182 5.57 13.50 -10.76
N ASP A 183 5.25 14.34 -11.75
CA ASP A 183 4.42 15.53 -11.57
C ASP A 183 2.99 15.15 -11.12
N GLU A 184 2.42 14.09 -11.71
CA GLU A 184 1.11 13.58 -11.29
C GLU A 184 1.10 13.15 -9.81
N LEU A 185 2.16 12.47 -9.35
CA LEU A 185 2.25 12.04 -7.94
C LEU A 185 2.36 13.25 -7.01
N VAL A 186 3.18 14.22 -7.37
CA VAL A 186 3.38 15.45 -6.59
C VAL A 186 2.06 16.20 -6.43
N GLU A 187 1.33 16.42 -7.53
CA GLU A 187 0.06 17.14 -7.46
C GLU A 187 -0.96 16.41 -6.59
N ARG A 188 -1.12 15.09 -6.77
CA ARG A 188 -2.03 14.31 -5.93
C ARG A 188 -1.65 14.33 -4.45
N LEU A 189 -0.35 14.31 -4.12
CA LEU A 189 0.13 14.43 -2.74
C LEU A 189 -0.12 15.82 -2.16
N ARG A 190 0.03 16.88 -2.96
CA ARG A 190 -0.26 18.26 -2.54
C ARG A 190 -1.73 18.46 -2.22
N GLU A 191 -2.62 17.87 -3.02
CA GLU A 191 -4.06 17.89 -2.76
C GLU A 191 -4.43 17.08 -1.50
N ARG A 192 -3.77 15.94 -1.29
CA ARG A 192 -4.09 15.03 -0.19
C ARG A 192 -3.54 15.47 1.17
N SER A 193 -2.36 16.09 1.21
CA SER A 193 -1.68 16.48 2.46
C SER A 193 -1.19 17.94 2.40
N PRO A 194 -1.80 18.84 3.19
CA PRO A 194 -1.31 20.20 3.36
C PRO A 194 0.14 20.26 3.86
N GLU A 195 0.55 19.29 4.69
CA GLU A 195 1.93 19.19 5.18
C GLU A 195 2.89 18.85 4.06
N PHE A 196 2.54 17.91 3.17
CA PHE A 196 3.34 17.64 1.97
C PHE A 196 3.46 18.90 1.12
N ALA A 197 2.36 19.60 0.85
CA ALA A 197 2.38 20.83 0.05
C ALA A 197 3.32 21.89 0.66
N ALA A 198 3.28 22.09 1.98
CA ALA A 198 4.15 23.02 2.68
C ALA A 198 5.63 22.60 2.64
N LEU A 199 5.93 21.31 2.79
CA LEU A 199 7.29 20.78 2.70
C LEU A 199 7.84 20.82 1.27
N TRP A 200 6.98 20.55 0.27
CA TRP A 200 7.35 20.57 -1.14
C TRP A 200 7.69 21.98 -1.63
N GLN A 201 6.97 23.00 -1.16
CA GLN A 201 7.25 24.42 -1.48
C GLN A 201 8.54 24.94 -0.84
N ARG A 202 8.93 24.39 0.30
CA ARG A 202 10.16 24.80 0.98
C ARG A 202 11.38 24.19 0.29
N ASP A 203 12.22 25.03 -0.28
CA ASP A 203 13.52 24.62 -0.80
C ASP A 203 14.54 24.49 0.33
N ASP A 204 14.20 23.68 1.33
CA ASP A 204 15.09 23.39 2.44
C ASP A 204 16.19 22.44 1.93
N ALA A 205 17.40 22.96 1.74
CA ALA A 205 18.59 22.15 1.50
C ALA A 205 18.92 21.33 2.77
N VAL A 206 18.28 20.16 2.91
CA VAL A 206 18.54 19.26 4.03
C VAL A 206 19.88 18.55 3.81
N GLN A 207 20.80 18.66 4.77
CA GLN A 207 21.96 17.76 4.82
C GLN A 207 21.45 16.33 5.03
N LEU A 208 21.45 15.54 3.96
CA LEU A 208 21.15 14.11 4.00
C LEU A 208 22.30 13.39 4.72
N ARG A 209 22.21 13.34 6.05
CA ARG A 209 23.12 12.50 6.84
C ARG A 209 22.83 11.04 6.51
N SER A 210 23.85 10.36 6.00
CA SER A 210 23.78 9.08 5.28
C SER A 210 23.72 7.84 6.18
N GLU A 211 23.77 7.97 7.50
CA GLU A 211 23.64 6.84 8.42
C GLU A 211 22.41 7.09 9.30
N GLY A 212 21.24 6.91 8.67
CA GLY A 212 19.96 7.25 9.26
C GLY A 212 19.36 6.04 9.93
N HIS A 213 19.51 5.94 11.26
CA HIS A 213 18.59 5.11 12.01
C HIS A 213 17.17 5.66 11.85
N ILE A 214 16.19 4.77 11.86
CA ILE A 214 14.79 5.14 12.02
C ILE A 214 14.27 4.57 13.33
N GLU A 215 13.39 5.32 13.97
CA GLU A 215 12.63 4.84 15.11
C GLU A 215 11.17 4.68 14.70
N VAL A 216 10.61 3.54 15.07
CA VAL A 216 9.22 3.21 14.81
C VAL A 216 8.57 2.70 16.09
N VAL A 217 7.28 2.97 16.24
CA VAL A 217 6.40 2.32 17.21
C VAL A 217 5.63 1.26 16.44
N ASP A 218 6.03 0.01 16.60
CA ASP A 218 5.47 -1.10 15.83
C ASP A 218 3.98 -1.36 16.14
N ASN A 219 3.41 -2.41 15.57
CA ASN A 219 2.00 -2.76 15.78
C ASN A 219 1.68 -3.26 17.20
N ALA A 220 2.68 -3.66 17.98
CA ALA A 220 2.54 -4.00 19.39
C ALA A 220 2.67 -2.76 20.31
N GLY A 221 3.02 -1.59 19.75
CA GLY A 221 3.29 -0.37 20.52
C GLY A 221 4.72 -0.29 21.06
N GLU A 222 5.61 -1.20 20.64
CA GLU A 222 7.00 -1.23 21.06
C GLU A 222 7.84 -0.27 20.21
N ARG A 223 8.72 0.47 20.88
CA ARG A 223 9.70 1.30 20.18
C ARG A 223 10.83 0.42 19.65
N ARG A 224 11.06 0.49 18.34
CA ARG A 224 12.13 -0.24 17.66
C ARG A 224 12.98 0.74 16.87
N ARG A 225 14.29 0.52 16.92
CA ARG A 225 15.26 1.30 16.15
C ARG A 225 15.88 0.41 15.08
N TYR A 226 15.96 0.93 13.86
CA TYR A 226 16.54 0.23 12.72
C TYR A 226 17.61 1.07 12.04
N ALA A 227 18.77 0.46 11.75
CA ALA A 227 19.71 1.01 10.79
C ALA A 227 19.20 0.70 9.37
N THR A 228 19.31 1.66 8.46
CA THR A 228 18.84 1.49 7.08
C THR A 228 20.00 1.27 6.13
N LEU A 229 19.83 0.33 5.20
CA LEU A 229 20.75 0.10 4.08
C LEU A 229 19.96 0.16 2.78
N THR A 230 20.41 0.97 1.84
CA THR A 230 19.82 1.04 0.49
C THR A 230 20.83 0.52 -0.54
N LEU A 231 20.39 -0.44 -1.35
CA LEU A 231 21.17 -1.02 -2.45
C LEU A 231 20.51 -0.68 -3.80
N VAL A 232 21.33 -0.32 -4.78
CA VAL A 232 20.91 -0.11 -6.18
C VAL A 232 21.43 -1.28 -7.01
N PRO A 233 20.57 -2.13 -7.60
CA PRO A 233 21.03 -3.25 -8.42
C PRO A 233 21.71 -2.76 -9.70
N GLN A 234 22.89 -3.30 -10.02
CA GLN A 234 23.66 -2.91 -11.21
C GLN A 234 22.88 -3.08 -12.53
N ASN A 235 22.03 -4.12 -12.61
CA ASN A 235 21.27 -4.43 -13.83
C ASN A 235 19.91 -3.71 -13.89
N SER A 236 19.62 -2.83 -12.92
CA SER A 236 18.37 -2.08 -12.87
C SER A 236 18.59 -0.75 -12.17
N GLU A 237 18.96 0.26 -12.96
CA GLU A 237 19.10 1.65 -12.48
C GLU A 237 17.77 2.24 -11.99
N SER A 238 16.65 1.57 -12.27
CA SER A 238 15.32 2.01 -11.88
C SER A 238 14.83 1.48 -10.54
N LEU A 239 15.56 0.56 -9.91
CA LEU A 239 15.14 -0.10 -8.68
C LEU A 239 16.07 0.22 -7.52
N ARG A 240 15.49 0.27 -6.33
CA ARG A 240 16.23 0.37 -5.07
C ARG A 240 15.67 -0.66 -4.10
N ALA A 241 16.57 -1.35 -3.39
CA ALA A 241 16.22 -2.27 -2.32
C ALA A 241 16.60 -1.66 -0.98
N VAL A 242 15.65 -1.57 -0.06
CA VAL A 242 15.84 -0.98 1.27
C VAL A 242 15.68 -2.07 2.33
N PHE A 243 16.64 -2.11 3.25
CA PHE A 243 16.71 -3.06 4.35
C PHE A 243 16.77 -2.32 5.68
N PHE A 244 16.08 -2.86 6.68
CA PHE A 244 16.03 -2.34 8.04
C PHE A 244 16.63 -3.37 8.98
N PHE A 245 17.73 -3.03 9.64
CA PHE A 245 18.42 -3.91 10.58
C PHE A 245 18.18 -3.44 12.01
N PRO A 246 17.63 -4.29 12.90
CA PRO A 246 17.42 -3.95 14.30
C PRO A 246 18.72 -3.46 14.95
N VAL A 247 18.66 -2.33 15.64
CA VAL A 247 19.76 -1.81 16.44
C VAL A 247 19.49 -2.20 17.90
N PRO A 248 20.43 -2.84 18.60
CA PRO A 248 20.28 -3.16 20.02
C PRO A 248 20.05 -1.90 20.86
N GLU A 249 19.25 -2.00 21.92
CA GLU A 249 19.15 -0.92 22.90
C GLU A 249 20.52 -0.70 23.58
N GLY A 250 21.07 0.52 23.48
CA GLY A 250 22.30 0.92 24.16
C GLY A 250 23.59 0.91 23.31
N ALA A 251 23.49 0.74 21.99
CA ALA A 251 24.61 0.93 21.06
C ALA A 251 24.77 2.40 20.62
#